data_AF-A0A329SMV6-F1
#
_entry.id   AF-A0A329SMV6-F1
#
_cell.length_a   1.000
_cell.length_b   1.000
_cell.length_c   1.000
_cell.angle_alpha   90.00
_cell.angle_beta   90.00
_cell.angle_gamma   90.00
#
_symmetry.space_group_name_H-M   'P 1'
#
loop_
_entity.id
_entity.type
_entity.pdbx_description
1 polymer ?
#
loop_
_entity_poly.entity_id
_entity_poly.type
_entity_poly.pdbx_seq_one_letter_code
_entity_poly.pdbx_strand_id
1 'polypeptide(L)'
;MMLSRGICKIGDFGLSTRTDQPCFGRVGKAYYMAPEVVLSRDVYDSKAADVWSLGIILFILVTGSPLVPLAANEDAAFRAFRKVGLREVLEAWHMDELLARSAMELLDGMLQCDPTKRLTIEQVLNHEAFDRRAIAA
;
A
#
# COMPACT_ATOMS: atom_id res chain seq x y z
N MET A 1 6.18 -14.07 1.87
CA MET A 1 6.00 -14.29 0.41
C MET A 1 7.06 -15.29 -0.05
N MET A 2 6.68 -16.30 -0.83
CA MET A 2 7.64 -17.19 -1.49
C MET A 2 7.45 -17.09 -2.99
N LEU A 3 8.55 -16.91 -3.72
CA LEU A 3 8.59 -16.94 -5.18
C LEU A 3 9.13 -18.31 -5.61
N SER A 4 8.36 -19.05 -6.38
CA SER A 4 8.82 -20.32 -6.97
C SER A 4 8.37 -20.38 -8.42
N ARG A 5 9.34 -20.43 -9.35
CA ARG A 5 9.10 -20.49 -10.80
C ARG A 5 8.20 -19.36 -11.32
N GLY A 6 8.40 -18.14 -10.83
CA GLY A 6 7.59 -16.97 -11.20
C GLY A 6 6.19 -16.93 -10.57
N ILE A 7 5.84 -17.91 -9.73
CA ILE A 7 4.57 -17.93 -8.99
C ILE A 7 4.82 -17.35 -7.60
N CYS A 8 4.15 -16.23 -7.32
CA CYS A 8 4.10 -15.61 -6.00
C CYS A 8 3.03 -16.31 -5.14
N LYS A 9 3.41 -16.72 -3.94
CA LYS A 9 2.48 -17.28 -2.94
C LYS A 9 2.48 -16.42 -1.68
N ILE A 10 1.28 -16.03 -1.25
CA ILE A 10 1.03 -15.40 0.05
C ILE A 10 1.01 -16.51 1.11
N GLY A 11 1.56 -16.21 2.28
CA GLY A 11 1.64 -17.11 3.42
C GLY A 11 1.66 -16.31 4.71
N ASP A 12 1.82 -17.00 5.84
CA ASP A 12 1.78 -16.41 7.19
C ASP A 12 0.40 -15.80 7.53
N PHE A 13 -0.63 -16.66 7.51
CA PHE A 13 -2.00 -16.31 7.87
C PHE A 13 -2.25 -16.33 9.40
N GLY A 14 -1.20 -16.23 10.22
CA GLY A 14 -1.31 -16.32 11.68
C GLY A 14 -2.09 -15.18 12.33
N LEU A 15 -2.26 -14.06 11.61
CA LEU A 15 -3.06 -12.90 12.01
C LEU A 15 -4.33 -12.73 11.16
N SER A 16 -4.62 -13.66 10.25
CA SER A 16 -5.77 -13.56 9.37
C SER A 16 -7.06 -13.82 10.13
N THR A 17 -8.11 -13.10 9.74
CA THR A 17 -9.45 -13.24 10.31
C THR A 17 -10.48 -13.38 9.21
N ARG A 18 -11.70 -13.76 9.58
CA ARG A 18 -12.80 -13.85 8.64
C ARG A 18 -13.24 -12.45 8.22
N THR A 19 -13.58 -12.29 6.95
CA THR A 19 -14.01 -11.01 6.38
C THR A 19 -15.36 -10.53 6.91
N ASP A 20 -16.13 -11.41 7.57
CA ASP A 20 -17.42 -11.10 8.20
C ASP A 20 -17.28 -10.67 9.67
N GLN A 21 -16.06 -10.62 10.21
CA GLN A 21 -15.80 -10.22 11.59
C GLN A 21 -15.16 -8.82 11.68
N PRO A 22 -15.58 -8.01 12.66
CA PRO A 22 -14.96 -6.72 12.92
C PRO A 22 -13.50 -6.92 13.37
N CYS A 23 -12.59 -6.18 12.74
CA CYS A 23 -11.17 -6.20 13.06
C CYS A 23 -10.84 -5.04 14.00
N PHE A 24 -10.04 -5.30 15.04
CA PHE A 24 -9.67 -4.32 16.05
C PHE A 24 -8.21 -4.48 16.48
N GLY A 25 -7.64 -3.40 17.02
CA GLY A 25 -6.29 -3.37 17.56
C GLY A 25 -5.18 -3.26 16.51
N ARG A 26 -3.95 -3.10 17.02
CA ARG A 26 -2.73 -2.92 16.23
C ARG A 26 -2.15 -4.28 15.86
N VAL A 27 -2.29 -4.67 14.59
CA VAL A 27 -1.79 -5.95 14.08
C VAL A 27 -0.88 -5.72 12.87
N GLY A 28 0.08 -6.62 12.68
CA GLY A 28 1.06 -6.55 11.59
C GLY A 28 2.39 -5.89 11.99
N LYS A 29 3.26 -5.69 11.00
CA LYS A 29 4.58 -5.03 11.17
C LYS A 29 4.45 -3.54 10.82
N ALA A 30 5.12 -2.68 11.61
CA ALA A 30 4.94 -1.23 11.61
C ALA A 30 4.94 -0.57 10.22
N TYR A 31 5.90 -0.94 9.36
CA TYR A 31 6.07 -0.37 8.03
C TYR A 31 4.89 -0.62 7.07
N TYR A 32 4.13 -1.70 7.29
CA TYR A 32 3.04 -2.12 6.40
C TYR A 32 1.66 -1.74 6.95
N MET A 33 1.57 -1.31 8.21
CA MET A 33 0.28 -1.00 8.82
C MET A 33 -0.35 0.25 8.20
N ALA A 34 -1.64 0.16 7.88
CA ALA A 34 -2.42 1.30 7.44
C ALA A 34 -2.66 2.32 8.58
N PRO A 35 -2.86 3.62 8.28
CA PRO A 35 -3.04 4.65 9.29
C PRO A 35 -4.16 4.34 10.31
N GLU A 36 -5.28 3.81 9.82
CA GLU A 36 -6.43 3.42 10.65
C GLU A 36 -6.11 2.26 11.60
N VAL A 37 -5.24 1.33 11.19
CA VAL A 37 -4.77 0.22 12.05
C VAL A 37 -3.83 0.75 13.12
N VAL A 38 -2.94 1.69 12.78
CA VAL A 38 -2.02 2.29 13.75
C VAL A 38 -2.75 3.11 14.81
N LEU A 39 -3.78 3.85 14.41
CA LEU A 39 -4.62 4.62 15.33
C LEU A 39 -5.34 3.72 16.33
N SER A 40 -5.72 2.50 15.94
CA SER A 40 -6.26 1.44 16.82
C SER A 40 -7.44 1.89 17.70
N ARG A 41 -8.26 2.85 17.23
CA ARG A 41 -9.36 3.40 18.04
C ARG A 41 -10.70 2.72 17.81
N ASP A 42 -10.94 2.22 16.59
CA ASP A 42 -12.23 1.70 16.16
C ASP A 42 -12.08 0.43 15.30
N VAL A 43 -13.22 -0.19 15.00
CA VAL A 43 -13.31 -1.23 13.97
C VAL A 43 -12.88 -0.64 12.64
N TYR A 44 -11.98 -1.32 11.93
CA TYR A 44 -11.52 -0.91 10.61
C TYR A 44 -11.89 -1.96 9.54
N ASP A 45 -11.97 -1.51 8.29
CA ASP A 45 -12.10 -2.39 7.14
C ASP A 45 -10.76 -3.07 6.87
N SER A 46 -10.68 -4.37 7.16
CA SER A 46 -9.47 -5.17 6.93
C SER A 46 -9.09 -5.24 5.47
N LYS A 47 -10.04 -5.21 4.54
CA LYS A 47 -9.74 -5.26 3.10
C LYS A 47 -9.05 -4.00 2.64
N ALA A 48 -9.51 -2.84 3.11
CA ALA A 48 -8.85 -1.57 2.83
C ALA A 48 -7.43 -1.55 3.42
N ALA A 49 -7.26 -2.03 4.66
CA ALA A 49 -5.94 -2.12 5.31
C ALA A 49 -4.97 -3.06 4.57
N ASP A 50 -5.47 -4.18 4.01
CA ASP A 50 -4.69 -5.09 3.19
C ASP A 50 -4.23 -4.43 1.88
N VAL A 51 -5.08 -3.60 1.24
CA VAL A 51 -4.69 -2.85 0.03
C VAL A 51 -3.57 -1.84 0.33
N TRP A 52 -3.62 -1.15 1.48
CA TRP A 52 -2.52 -0.28 1.91
C TRP A 52 -1.23 -1.08 2.05
N SER A 53 -1.29 -2.22 2.75
CA SER A 53 -0.14 -3.11 2.96
C SER A 53 0.46 -3.55 1.62
N LEU A 54 -0.39 -3.88 0.65
CA LEU A 54 0.02 -4.22 -0.72
C LEU A 54 0.66 -3.03 -1.44
N GLY A 55 0.14 -1.81 -1.25
CA GLY A 55 0.71 -0.57 -1.80
C GLY A 55 2.12 -0.31 -1.26
N ILE A 56 2.33 -0.50 0.05
CA ILE A 56 3.67 -0.43 0.66
C ILE A 56 4.62 -1.48 0.07
N ILE A 57 4.16 -2.72 -0.12
CA ILE A 57 4.97 -3.77 -0.74
C ILE A 57 5.36 -3.37 -2.17
N LEU A 58 4.40 -2.90 -2.98
CA LEU A 58 4.67 -2.45 -4.34
C LEU A 58 5.66 -1.29 -4.36
N PHE A 59 5.50 -0.31 -3.48
CA PHE A 59 6.43 0.80 -3.33
C PHE A 59 7.85 0.32 -2.99
N ILE A 60 8.00 -0.63 -2.06
CA ILE A 60 9.29 -1.23 -1.71
C ILE A 60 9.89 -1.98 -2.90
N LEU A 61 9.09 -2.68 -3.69
CA LEU A 61 9.58 -3.39 -4.87
C LEU A 61 10.13 -2.43 -5.93
N VAL A 62 9.58 -1.22 -6.03
CA VAL A 62 10.00 -0.20 -6.99
C VAL A 62 11.22 0.58 -6.49
N THR A 63 11.20 1.00 -5.22
CA THR A 63 12.20 1.94 -4.66
C THR A 63 13.30 1.25 -3.86
N GLY A 64 13.09 -0.01 -3.46
CA GLY A 64 13.96 -0.74 -2.54
C GLY A 64 13.85 -0.31 -1.07
N SER A 65 12.97 0.64 -0.74
CA SER A 65 12.88 1.25 0.60
C SER A 65 11.42 1.39 1.06
N PRO A 66 11.11 1.25 2.37
CA PRO A 66 9.77 1.53 2.87
C PRO A 66 9.44 3.03 2.76
N LEU A 67 8.21 3.35 2.38
CA LEU A 67 7.72 4.73 2.26
C LEU A 67 7.77 5.48 3.59
N VAL A 68 7.28 4.83 4.66
CA VAL A 68 7.25 5.41 6.02
C VAL A 68 7.63 4.36 7.06
N PRO A 69 8.31 4.76 8.16
CA PRO A 69 8.56 3.87 9.29
C PRO A 69 7.27 3.43 10.00
N LEU A 70 6.34 4.36 10.13
CA LEU A 70 5.03 4.14 10.74
C LEU A 70 4.02 5.13 10.18
N ALA A 71 2.84 4.64 9.78
CA ALA A 71 1.74 5.49 9.31
C ALA A 71 1.01 6.21 10.46
N ALA A 72 1.74 7.04 11.22
CA ALA A 72 1.25 7.78 12.37
C ALA A 72 1.60 9.26 12.28
N ASN A 73 0.76 10.14 12.84
CA ASN A 73 1.00 11.59 12.77
C ASN A 73 2.25 12.03 13.55
N GLU A 74 2.78 11.19 14.44
CA GLU A 74 4.02 11.41 15.17
C GLU A 74 5.25 11.22 14.27
N ASP A 75 5.13 10.41 13.20
CA ASP A 75 6.20 10.13 12.24
C ASP A 75 6.35 11.28 11.22
N ALA A 76 7.57 11.80 11.09
CA ALA A 76 7.84 12.94 10.21
C ALA A 76 7.72 12.58 8.72
N ALA A 77 8.11 11.37 8.32
CA ALA A 77 8.01 10.91 6.94
C ALA A 77 6.53 10.73 6.57
N PHE A 78 5.71 10.17 7.47
CA PHE A 78 4.27 10.06 7.23
C PHE A 78 3.58 11.42 7.13
N ARG A 79 3.93 12.38 8.00
CA ARG A 79 3.41 13.76 7.86
C ARG A 79 3.80 14.40 6.54
N ALA A 80 5.04 14.20 6.08
CA ALA A 80 5.50 14.71 4.80
C ALA A 80 4.70 14.09 3.66
N PHE A 81 4.66 12.75 3.58
CA PHE A 81 3.88 12.00 2.60
C PHE A 81 2.41 12.43 2.56
N ARG A 82 1.74 12.47 3.72
CA ARG A 82 0.32 12.86 3.82
C ARG A 82 0.06 14.29 3.34
N LYS A 83 1.04 15.17 3.47
CA LYS A 83 0.92 16.59 3.08
C LYS A 83 1.18 16.79 1.59
N VAL A 84 2.23 16.16 1.07
CA VAL A 84 2.74 16.44 -0.28
C VAL A 84 2.23 15.44 -1.31
N GLY A 85 1.88 14.22 -0.91
CA GLY A 85 1.49 13.14 -1.82
C GLY A 85 2.66 12.24 -2.20
N LEU A 86 2.35 11.15 -2.90
CA LEU A 86 3.34 10.15 -3.30
C LEU A 86 4.34 10.69 -4.34
N ARG A 87 3.84 11.44 -5.31
CA ARG A 87 4.63 11.94 -6.44
C ARG A 87 5.76 12.84 -5.96
N GLU A 88 5.44 13.80 -5.11
CA GLU A 88 6.37 14.75 -4.54
C GLU A 88 7.42 14.06 -3.65
N VAL A 89 7.07 12.95 -2.97
CA VAL A 89 8.03 12.12 -2.25
C VAL A 89 9.02 11.47 -3.21
N LEU A 90 8.54 10.91 -4.32
CA LEU A 90 9.39 10.25 -5.32
C LEU A 90 10.28 11.26 -6.07
N GLU A 91 9.76 12.44 -6.41
CA GLU A 91 10.55 13.54 -6.98
C GLU A 91 11.66 13.98 -6.02
N ALA A 92 11.36 14.10 -4.72
CA ALA A 92 12.37 14.42 -3.70
C ALA A 92 13.44 13.32 -3.53
N TRP A 93 13.13 12.09 -3.90
CA TRP A 93 14.07 10.96 -3.88
C TRP A 93 14.78 10.76 -5.22
N HIS A 94 14.49 11.60 -6.23
CA HIS A 94 14.97 11.45 -7.61
C HIS A 94 14.59 10.09 -8.22
N MET A 95 13.36 9.65 -7.97
CA MET A 95 12.80 8.34 -8.37
C MET A 95 11.52 8.46 -9.20
N ASP A 96 11.14 9.68 -9.61
CA ASP A 96 9.93 9.96 -10.38
C ASP A 96 9.93 9.30 -11.77
N GLU A 97 11.10 9.08 -12.36
CA GLU A 97 11.24 8.37 -13.65
C GLU A 97 11.12 6.83 -13.54
N LEU A 98 11.13 6.27 -12.32
CA LEU A 98 11.03 4.81 -12.13
C LEU A 98 9.64 4.25 -12.40
N LEU A 99 8.62 5.11 -12.39
CA LEU A 99 7.22 4.70 -12.54
C LEU A 99 6.60 5.34 -13.76
N ALA A 100 6.04 4.50 -14.63
CA ALA A 100 5.08 4.96 -15.62
C ALA A 100 3.89 5.65 -14.91
N ARG A 101 3.28 6.62 -15.58
CA ARG A 101 2.13 7.38 -15.06
C ARG A 101 1.03 6.47 -14.49
N SER A 102 0.65 5.42 -15.20
CA SER A 102 -0.37 4.46 -14.77
C SER A 102 0.00 3.71 -13.49
N ALA A 103 1.29 3.40 -13.31
CA ALA A 103 1.78 2.75 -12.09
C ALA A 103 1.83 3.71 -10.90
N MET A 104 2.14 5.00 -11.14
CA MET A 104 2.03 6.06 -10.13
C MET A 104 0.57 6.24 -9.69
N GLU A 105 -0.37 6.33 -10.63
CA GLU A 105 -1.80 6.47 -10.34
C GLU A 105 -2.33 5.27 -9.56
N LEU A 106 -1.88 4.05 -9.89
CA LEU A 106 -2.19 2.86 -9.09
C LEU A 106 -1.69 2.98 -7.66
N LEU A 107 -0.40 3.30 -7.46
CA LEU A 107 0.20 3.41 -6.14
C LEU A 107 -0.46 4.51 -5.29
N ASP A 108 -0.74 5.67 -5.89
CA ASP A 108 -1.43 6.76 -5.20
C ASP A 108 -2.85 6.37 -4.77
N GLY A 109 -3.57 5.60 -5.60
CA GLY A 109 -4.88 5.05 -5.24
C GLY A 109 -4.83 3.99 -4.12
N MET A 110 -3.77 3.18 -4.07
CA MET A 110 -3.57 2.18 -3.01
C MET A 110 -3.14 2.81 -1.67
N LEU A 111 -2.41 3.93 -1.72
CA LEU A 111 -1.81 4.60 -0.57
C LEU A 111 -2.63 5.82 -0.08
N GLN A 112 -3.93 5.83 -0.36
CA GLN A 112 -4.83 6.82 0.22
C GLN A 112 -4.93 6.65 1.74
N CYS A 113 -4.68 7.74 2.47
CA CYS A 113 -4.76 7.77 3.94
C CYS A 113 -6.20 7.58 4.44
N ASP A 114 -7.18 8.06 3.67
CA ASP A 114 -8.60 7.83 3.92
C ASP A 114 -9.00 6.47 3.31
N PRO A 115 -9.36 5.46 4.12
CA PRO A 115 -9.68 4.12 3.61
C PRO A 115 -10.91 4.13 2.68
N THR A 116 -11.79 5.12 2.76
CA THR A 116 -12.97 5.23 1.88
C THR A 116 -12.65 5.72 0.47
N LYS A 117 -11.48 6.35 0.31
CA LYS A 117 -10.96 6.82 -0.99
C LYS A 117 -9.94 5.85 -1.58
N ARG A 118 -9.50 4.87 -0.79
CA ARG A 118 -8.52 3.86 -1.20
C ARG A 118 -9.15 2.91 -2.20
N LEU A 119 -8.38 2.50 -3.19
CA LEU A 119 -8.84 1.51 -4.17
C LEU A 119 -9.24 0.21 -3.46
N THR A 120 -10.29 -0.43 -3.94
CA THR A 120 -10.59 -1.82 -3.58
C THR A 120 -9.66 -2.77 -4.32
N ILE A 121 -9.54 -4.01 -3.83
CA ILE A 121 -8.70 -5.01 -4.51
C ILE A 121 -9.19 -5.30 -5.93
N GLU A 122 -10.50 -5.25 -6.18
CA GLU A 122 -11.07 -5.40 -7.51
C GLU A 122 -10.67 -4.25 -8.43
N GLN A 123 -10.65 -3.01 -7.93
CA GLN A 123 -10.19 -1.86 -8.70
C GLN A 123 -8.69 -1.95 -9.00
N VAL A 124 -7.87 -2.39 -8.03
CA VAL A 124 -6.44 -2.64 -8.22
C VAL A 124 -6.21 -3.67 -9.33
N LEU A 125 -6.92 -4.81 -9.29
CA LEU A 125 -6.76 -5.88 -10.28
C LEU A 125 -7.19 -5.47 -11.70
N ASN A 126 -8.11 -4.52 -11.83
CA ASN A 126 -8.60 -4.01 -13.12
C ASN A 126 -7.90 -2.70 -13.55
N HIS A 127 -6.86 -2.28 -12.84
CA HIS A 127 -6.15 -1.04 -13.17
C HIS A 127 -5.33 -1.17 -14.45
N GLU A 128 -5.28 -0.10 -15.25
CA GLU A 128 -4.53 -0.03 -16.52
C GLU A 128 -3.02 -0.30 -16.37
N ALA A 129 -2.48 -0.17 -15.17
CA ALA A 129 -1.09 -0.49 -14.85
C ALA A 129 -0.75 -1.98 -15.07
N PHE A 130 -1.76 -2.86 -15.05
CA PHE A 130 -1.60 -4.28 -15.32
C PHE A 130 -1.94 -4.66 -16.77
N ASP A 131 -2.34 -3.69 -17.59
CA ASP A 131 -2.81 -3.96 -18.94
C ASP A 131 -1.62 -4.30 -19.85
N ARG A 132 -1.59 -5.53 -20.37
CA ARG A 132 -0.41 -6.12 -21.04
C ARG A 132 0.03 -5.39 -22.31
N ARG A 133 -0.81 -4.50 -22.85
CA ARG A 133 -0.47 -3.66 -24.02
C ARG A 133 0.54 -2.56 -23.66
N ALA A 134 0.64 -2.15 -22.40
CA ALA A 134 1.60 -1.14 -21.94
C ALA A 134 3.01 -1.68 -21.71
N ILE A 135 3.20 -3.01 -21.66
CA ILE A 135 4.49 -3.66 -21.36
C ILE A 135 5.24 -4.04 -22.66
N ALA A 136 4.60 -3.88 -23.83
CA ALA A 136 5.13 -4.28 -25.13
C ALA A 136 5.48 -3.10 -26.07
N ALA A 137 5.55 -1.87 -25.55
CA ALA A 137 6.02 -0.69 -26.27
C ALA A 137 7.33 -0.19 -25.66
#